data_AF-A0A1Q3H1R0-F1
#
_entry.id   AF-A0A1Q3H1R0-F1
#
_cell.length_a   1.000
_cell.length_b   1.000
_cell.length_c   1.000
_cell.angle_alpha   90.00
_cell.angle_beta   90.00
_cell.angle_gamma   90.00
#
_symmetry.space_group_name_H-M   'P 1'
#
loop_
_entity.id
_entity.type
_entity.pdbx_description
1 polymer ?
#
loop_
_entity_poly.entity_id
_entity_poly.type
_entity_poly.pdbx_seq_one_letter_code
_entity_poly.pdbx_strand_id
1 'polypeptide(L)'
;MAFAQAKPPANVYEQLCKVNPEWHKHRLIAQQLGLLNTPIIEAEQDLLAFHIQTLHKIFSKRTVNDLSATQQRNREKHLAVLNQYWQLRDCPRNYYLSYHNPVFIDHEGRYCAVGYLMLKSGKQEFCKAVQKNSNFIKIREIQSTEFTQWQTNSGLSLNELAWIQPYYSPQTRYEEINTIGTARTPRFLDSLQTFYLNRPSDYYLYNHQFSRMFMGERLLNIQKALRKSRYWGKPDWKALEKQQMSILHLTQYGAQLYVIARGQYAEDLGKTQFAIFKWNKQGKWERFNTEFPVYVFFTHKGKLYAGGGYETHIKTTEDGMAVEKPEYTHSYLLRLDRKNWNKIDQEYGGIVFGMYRRGNKSYLATVVNTSLGGKRAPILSKAKPNK
;
A
#
# COMPACT_ATOMS: atom_id res chain seq x y z
N MET A 1 20.97 -10.10 12.92
CA MET A 1 21.27 -10.05 11.47
C MET A 1 20.96 -8.66 10.92
N ALA A 2 21.89 -8.07 10.17
CA ALA A 2 21.63 -6.85 9.40
C ALA A 2 20.81 -7.22 8.15
N PHE A 3 19.77 -6.44 7.85
CA PHE A 3 19.06 -6.58 6.57
C PHE A 3 19.81 -5.70 5.58
N ALA A 4 20.50 -6.33 4.63
CA ALA A 4 21.05 -5.62 3.48
C ALA A 4 19.92 -4.86 2.77
N GLN A 5 20.20 -3.66 2.28
CA GLN A 5 19.29 -3.02 1.33
C GLN A 5 19.24 -3.91 0.08
N ALA A 6 18.04 -4.28 -0.34
CA ALA A 6 17.88 -5.08 -1.55
C ALA A 6 18.48 -4.29 -2.72
N LYS A 7 19.40 -4.91 -3.46
CA LYS A 7 20.08 -4.28 -4.60
C LYS A 7 19.02 -3.78 -5.60
N PRO A 8 19.18 -2.57 -6.19
CA PRO A 8 18.37 -2.19 -7.34
C PRO A 8 18.57 -3.22 -8.46
N PRO A 9 17.52 -3.55 -9.24
CA PRO A 9 17.60 -4.58 -10.26
C PRO A 9 18.56 -4.13 -11.37
N ALA A 10 19.47 -5.01 -11.78
CA ALA A 10 20.48 -4.71 -12.80
C ALA A 10 19.98 -4.91 -14.24
N ASN A 11 18.91 -5.67 -14.43
CA ASN A 11 18.37 -6.09 -15.72
C ASN A 11 16.86 -6.37 -15.64
N VAL A 12 16.22 -6.60 -16.79
CA VAL A 12 14.78 -6.90 -16.88
C VAL A 12 14.42 -8.19 -16.12
N TYR A 13 15.28 -9.22 -16.10
CA TYR A 13 15.01 -10.43 -15.32
C TYR A 13 14.87 -10.16 -13.82
N GLU A 14 15.77 -9.37 -13.22
CA GLU A 14 15.69 -8.97 -11.81
C GLU A 14 14.48 -8.06 -11.52
N GLN A 15 14.00 -7.30 -12.50
CA GLN A 15 12.71 -6.60 -12.41
C GLN A 15 11.51 -7.56 -12.46
N LEU A 16 11.50 -8.49 -13.41
CA LEU A 16 10.42 -9.46 -13.59
C LEU A 16 10.26 -10.40 -12.39
N CYS A 17 11.36 -10.77 -11.71
CA CYS A 17 11.30 -11.48 -10.43
C CYS A 17 10.60 -10.70 -9.30
N LYS A 18 10.61 -9.35 -9.34
CA LYS A 18 9.83 -8.50 -8.42
C LYS A 18 8.36 -8.39 -8.84
N VAL A 19 8.08 -8.39 -10.15
CA VAL A 19 6.72 -8.39 -10.71
C VAL A 19 6.01 -9.72 -10.49
N ASN A 20 6.72 -10.85 -10.59
CA ASN A 20 6.18 -12.17 -10.24
C ASN A 20 7.31 -13.14 -9.83
N PRO A 21 7.30 -13.67 -8.59
CA PRO A 21 8.34 -14.59 -8.12
C PRO A 21 8.50 -15.92 -8.88
N GLU A 22 7.51 -16.34 -9.68
CA GLU A 22 7.63 -17.55 -10.53
C GLU A 22 8.74 -17.41 -11.58
N TRP A 23 9.15 -16.18 -11.95
CA TRP A 23 10.32 -15.96 -12.82
C TRP A 23 11.61 -16.57 -12.27
N HIS A 24 11.78 -16.69 -10.94
CA HIS A 24 12.91 -17.40 -10.35
C HIS A 24 12.97 -18.88 -10.78
N LYS A 25 11.82 -19.54 -10.92
CA LYS A 25 11.70 -20.93 -11.40
C LYS A 25 11.96 -21.05 -12.90
N HIS A 26 11.90 -19.94 -13.62
CA HIS A 26 11.99 -19.86 -15.08
C HIS A 26 13.23 -19.08 -15.57
N ARG A 27 14.27 -18.97 -14.73
CA ARG A 27 15.55 -18.30 -15.07
C ARG A 27 16.16 -18.79 -16.39
N LEU A 28 16.07 -20.08 -16.72
CA LEU A 28 16.59 -20.63 -17.97
C LEU A 28 15.85 -20.06 -19.20
N ILE A 29 14.52 -19.92 -19.12
CA ILE A 29 13.70 -19.29 -20.17
C ILE A 29 14.05 -17.80 -20.27
N ALA A 30 14.23 -17.11 -19.14
CA ALA A 30 14.68 -15.71 -19.12
C ALA A 30 16.08 -15.53 -19.73
N GLN A 31 16.98 -16.50 -19.56
CA GLN A 31 18.32 -16.50 -20.17
C GLN A 31 18.27 -16.77 -21.68
N GLN A 32 17.43 -17.71 -22.14
CA GLN A 32 17.17 -17.94 -23.57
C GLN A 32 16.55 -16.73 -24.26
N LEU A 33 15.74 -15.94 -23.54
CA LEU A 33 15.14 -14.69 -24.00
C LEU A 33 16.05 -13.46 -23.80
N GLY A 34 17.30 -13.64 -23.33
CA GLY A 34 18.27 -12.55 -23.15
C GLY A 34 18.00 -11.59 -21.99
N LEU A 35 16.95 -11.81 -21.18
CA LEU A 35 16.43 -10.87 -20.18
C LEU A 35 17.40 -10.57 -19.02
N LEU A 36 18.43 -11.40 -18.84
CA LEU A 36 19.52 -11.17 -17.89
C LEU A 36 20.52 -10.11 -18.36
N ASN A 37 20.55 -9.83 -19.66
CA ASN A 37 21.42 -8.84 -20.30
C ASN A 37 20.65 -7.60 -20.79
N THR A 38 19.31 -7.63 -20.77
CA THR A 38 18.46 -6.50 -21.19
C THR A 38 18.47 -5.39 -20.13
N PRO A 39 18.77 -4.12 -20.51
CA PRO A 39 18.69 -2.96 -19.61
C PRO A 39 17.29 -2.78 -19.01
N ILE A 40 17.22 -2.22 -17.80
CA ILE A 40 15.96 -2.05 -17.07
C ILE A 40 14.92 -1.18 -17.81
N ILE A 41 13.65 -1.54 -17.66
CA ILE A 41 12.51 -0.74 -18.10
C ILE A 41 12.14 0.22 -16.96
N GLU A 42 12.24 1.54 -17.16
CA GLU A 42 12.03 2.51 -16.07
C GLU A 42 10.57 2.63 -15.61
N ALA A 43 9.60 2.58 -16.54
CA ALA A 43 8.20 2.77 -16.23
C ALA A 43 7.52 1.45 -15.83
N GLU A 44 6.89 1.42 -14.65
CA GLU A 44 6.22 0.23 -14.12
C GLU A 44 5.16 -0.33 -15.09
N GLN A 45 4.38 0.53 -15.77
CA GLN A 45 3.36 0.07 -16.71
C GLN A 45 3.93 -0.51 -18.01
N ASP A 46 5.13 -0.11 -18.44
CA ASP A 46 5.83 -0.75 -19.55
C ASP A 46 6.38 -2.12 -19.13
N LEU A 47 6.92 -2.23 -17.90
CA LEU A 47 7.39 -3.49 -17.33
C LEU A 47 6.24 -4.50 -17.13
N LEU A 48 5.07 -4.05 -16.66
CA LEU A 48 3.88 -4.87 -16.50
C LEU A 48 3.31 -5.34 -17.86
N ALA A 49 3.28 -4.47 -18.87
CA ALA A 49 2.90 -4.84 -20.23
C ALA A 49 3.91 -5.83 -20.85
N PHE A 50 5.21 -5.60 -20.66
CA PHE A 50 6.30 -6.48 -21.12
C PHE A 50 6.23 -7.87 -20.48
N HIS A 51 5.95 -7.95 -19.17
CA HIS A 51 5.71 -9.21 -18.44
C HIS A 51 4.61 -10.03 -19.12
N ILE A 52 3.40 -9.47 -19.27
CA ILE A 52 2.26 -10.18 -19.86
C ILE A 52 2.50 -10.52 -21.35
N GLN A 53 3.06 -9.61 -22.13
CA GLN A 53 3.40 -9.86 -23.54
C GLN A 53 4.40 -11.02 -23.67
N THR A 54 5.40 -11.08 -22.79
CA THR A 54 6.42 -12.14 -22.80
C THR A 54 5.81 -13.49 -22.43
N LEU A 55 4.92 -13.54 -21.43
CA LEU A 55 4.20 -14.77 -21.08
C LEU A 55 3.26 -15.25 -22.18
N HIS A 56 2.54 -14.34 -22.84
CA HIS A 56 1.76 -14.69 -24.05
C HIS A 56 2.67 -15.33 -25.12
N LYS A 57 3.82 -14.71 -25.44
CA LYS A 57 4.80 -15.25 -26.41
C LYS A 57 5.36 -16.64 -26.01
N ILE A 58 5.52 -16.92 -24.72
CA ILE A 58 5.96 -18.23 -24.21
C ILE A 58 4.83 -19.27 -24.32
N PHE A 59 3.62 -18.93 -23.86
CA PHE A 59 2.52 -19.89 -23.74
C PHE A 59 1.86 -20.26 -25.07
N SER A 60 1.91 -19.36 -26.06
CA SER A 60 1.51 -19.63 -27.46
C SER A 60 2.52 -20.49 -28.23
N LYS A 61 3.65 -20.87 -27.61
CA LYS A 61 4.66 -21.80 -28.17
C LYS A 61 4.77 -23.12 -27.40
N ARG A 62 3.91 -23.37 -26.41
CA ARG A 62 3.90 -24.62 -25.64
C ARG A 62 3.11 -25.70 -26.36
N THR A 63 3.64 -26.92 -26.36
CA THR A 63 2.92 -28.15 -26.70
C THR A 63 1.71 -28.32 -25.77
N VAL A 64 0.60 -28.82 -26.30
CA VAL A 64 -0.71 -28.95 -25.60
C VAL A 64 -1.41 -30.28 -25.91
N ASN A 65 -0.62 -31.30 -26.24
CA ASN A 65 -1.12 -32.62 -26.69
C ASN A 65 -1.86 -33.39 -25.58
N ASP A 66 -1.67 -32.98 -24.33
CA ASP A 66 -2.36 -33.43 -23.11
C ASP A 66 -3.74 -32.78 -22.92
N LEU A 67 -4.04 -31.68 -23.61
CA LEU A 67 -5.32 -30.98 -23.53
C LEU A 67 -6.33 -31.52 -24.55
N SER A 68 -7.59 -31.68 -24.13
CA SER A 68 -8.70 -31.98 -25.05
C SER A 68 -8.92 -30.86 -26.08
N ALA A 69 -9.50 -31.18 -27.25
CA ALA A 69 -9.79 -30.20 -28.29
C ALA A 69 -10.68 -29.01 -27.84
N THR A 70 -11.45 -29.16 -26.75
CA THR A 70 -12.20 -28.03 -26.15
C THR A 70 -11.30 -27.18 -25.25
N GLN A 71 -10.40 -27.79 -24.47
CA GLN A 71 -9.41 -27.05 -23.69
C GLN A 71 -8.39 -26.32 -24.58
N GLN A 72 -7.97 -26.91 -25.71
CA GLN A 72 -7.10 -26.25 -26.69
C GLN A 72 -7.77 -24.98 -27.26
N ARG A 73 -9.01 -25.09 -27.78
CA ARG A 73 -9.79 -23.93 -28.27
C ARG A 73 -10.07 -22.89 -27.20
N ASN A 74 -10.20 -23.29 -25.93
CA ASN A 74 -10.35 -22.33 -24.82
C ASN A 74 -9.02 -21.67 -24.45
N ARG A 75 -7.89 -22.39 -24.53
CA ARG A 75 -6.55 -21.83 -24.32
C ARG A 75 -6.24 -20.75 -25.34
N GLU A 76 -6.52 -21.01 -26.61
CA GLU A 76 -6.37 -20.03 -27.71
C GLU A 76 -7.17 -18.75 -27.44
N LYS A 77 -8.44 -18.87 -27.03
CA LYS A 77 -9.27 -17.72 -26.63
C LYS A 77 -8.67 -16.94 -25.47
N HIS A 78 -8.22 -17.63 -24.41
CA HIS A 78 -7.60 -16.96 -23.26
C HIS A 78 -6.26 -16.30 -23.63
N LEU A 79 -5.44 -16.90 -24.51
CA LEU A 79 -4.20 -16.29 -25.00
C LEU A 79 -4.48 -15.07 -25.89
N ALA A 80 -5.53 -15.10 -26.72
CA ALA A 80 -5.98 -13.93 -27.49
C ALA A 80 -6.46 -12.78 -26.57
N VAL A 81 -7.22 -13.09 -25.50
CA VAL A 81 -7.60 -12.09 -24.49
C VAL A 81 -6.38 -11.56 -23.72
N LEU A 82 -5.40 -12.42 -23.39
CA LEU A 82 -4.15 -12.00 -22.75
C LEU A 82 -3.34 -11.06 -23.66
N ASN A 83 -3.38 -11.30 -24.97
CA ASN A 83 -2.76 -10.44 -25.98
C ASN A 83 -3.43 -9.06 -26.07
N GLN A 84 -4.77 -9.01 -25.96
CA GLN A 84 -5.50 -7.73 -25.86
C GLN A 84 -5.18 -7.00 -24.54
N TYR A 85 -5.13 -7.72 -23.41
CA TYR A 85 -4.93 -7.12 -22.09
C TYR A 85 -3.62 -6.33 -21.96
N TRP A 86 -2.48 -6.86 -22.46
CA TRP A 86 -1.22 -6.12 -22.35
C TRP A 86 -1.20 -4.85 -23.22
N GLN A 87 -1.96 -4.83 -24.33
CA GLN A 87 -2.09 -3.66 -25.21
C GLN A 87 -2.91 -2.54 -24.57
N LEU A 88 -3.92 -2.89 -23.75
CA LEU A 88 -4.70 -1.90 -22.98
C LEU A 88 -3.87 -1.19 -21.91
N ARG A 89 -2.79 -1.83 -21.42
CA ARG A 89 -1.90 -1.32 -20.35
C ARG A 89 -2.59 -0.93 -19.04
N ASP A 90 -3.85 -1.32 -18.85
CA ASP A 90 -4.68 -0.86 -17.73
C ASP A 90 -4.57 -1.77 -16.50
N CYS A 91 -3.34 -1.95 -16.00
CA CYS A 91 -3.11 -2.81 -14.84
C CYS A 91 -3.62 -2.18 -13.52
N PRO A 92 -4.08 -3.01 -12.57
CA PRO A 92 -4.37 -2.62 -11.19
C PRO A 92 -3.26 -1.78 -10.55
N ARG A 93 -3.68 -0.80 -9.74
CA ARG A 93 -2.77 0.05 -8.95
C ARG A 93 -2.87 -0.32 -7.47
N ASN A 94 -1.74 -0.67 -6.85
CA ASN A 94 -1.69 -1.03 -5.44
C ASN A 94 -1.65 0.21 -4.53
N TYR A 95 -2.82 0.81 -4.31
CA TYR A 95 -3.05 1.84 -3.27
C TYR A 95 -3.28 1.22 -1.87
N TYR A 96 -3.11 -0.09 -1.70
CA TYR A 96 -3.61 -0.86 -0.56
C TYR A 96 -2.51 -1.33 0.40
N LEU A 97 -1.29 -1.60 -0.10
CA LEU A 97 -0.22 -2.29 0.60
C LEU A 97 1.14 -1.64 0.29
N SER A 98 2.04 -1.57 1.27
CA SER A 98 3.39 -0.95 1.12
C SER A 98 4.46 -1.91 0.60
N TYR A 99 4.07 -3.02 -0.01
CA TYR A 99 4.97 -4.00 -0.61
C TYR A 99 4.35 -4.48 -1.92
N HIS A 100 5.18 -5.03 -2.81
CA HIS A 100 4.70 -5.60 -4.06
C HIS A 100 3.77 -6.77 -3.73
N ASN A 101 2.52 -6.71 -4.20
CA ASN A 101 1.50 -7.75 -3.96
C ASN A 101 0.49 -7.76 -5.13
N PRO A 102 -0.18 -8.88 -5.41
CA PRO A 102 -1.35 -8.86 -6.26
C PRO A 102 -2.45 -7.93 -5.74
N VAL A 103 -3.21 -7.38 -6.68
CA VAL A 103 -4.51 -6.74 -6.46
C VAL A 103 -5.43 -7.33 -7.52
N PHE A 104 -6.50 -8.02 -7.12
CA PHE A 104 -7.34 -8.79 -8.04
C PHE A 104 -8.22 -7.87 -8.91
N ILE A 105 -8.83 -6.85 -8.29
CA ILE A 105 -9.44 -5.69 -8.96
C ILE A 105 -9.16 -4.40 -8.15
N ASP A 106 -8.66 -3.33 -8.77
CA ASP A 106 -8.40 -2.05 -8.09
C ASP A 106 -9.65 -1.15 -7.90
N HIS A 107 -9.49 -0.07 -7.13
CA HIS A 107 -10.56 0.86 -6.75
C HIS A 107 -11.18 1.68 -7.90
N GLU A 108 -10.58 1.64 -9.08
CA GLU A 108 -11.08 2.29 -10.30
C GLU A 108 -11.58 1.22 -11.30
N GLY A 109 -11.76 -0.04 -10.84
CA GLY A 109 -12.38 -1.13 -11.59
C GLY A 109 -11.42 -1.99 -12.42
N ARG A 110 -10.10 -1.81 -12.28
CA ARG A 110 -9.11 -2.53 -13.12
C ARG A 110 -8.88 -3.93 -12.63
N TYR A 111 -9.14 -4.91 -13.48
CA TYR A 111 -8.91 -6.34 -13.20
C TYR A 111 -7.43 -6.67 -13.42
N CYS A 112 -6.84 -7.52 -12.56
CA CYS A 112 -5.55 -8.14 -12.89
C CYS A 112 -5.67 -9.04 -14.12
N ALA A 113 -4.55 -9.36 -14.77
CA ALA A 113 -4.56 -10.15 -16.01
C ALA A 113 -5.39 -11.45 -15.91
N VAL A 114 -5.29 -12.20 -14.81
CA VAL A 114 -6.10 -13.41 -14.60
C VAL A 114 -7.58 -13.09 -14.33
N GLY A 115 -7.87 -12.06 -13.53
CA GLY A 115 -9.23 -11.57 -13.33
C GLY A 115 -9.88 -11.10 -14.63
N TYR A 116 -9.10 -10.54 -15.56
CA TYR A 116 -9.57 -10.12 -16.89
C TYR A 116 -9.85 -11.31 -17.82
N LEU A 117 -9.02 -12.37 -17.78
CA LEU A 117 -9.34 -13.65 -18.43
C LEU A 117 -10.67 -14.22 -17.91
N MET A 118 -10.84 -14.24 -16.58
CA MET A 118 -12.07 -14.69 -15.94
C MET A 118 -13.28 -13.84 -16.36
N LEU A 119 -13.18 -12.51 -16.30
CA LEU A 119 -14.19 -11.55 -16.77
C LEU A 119 -14.63 -11.82 -18.21
N LYS A 120 -13.68 -11.96 -19.15
CA LYS A 120 -13.99 -12.22 -20.57
C LYS A 120 -14.51 -13.64 -20.84
N SER A 121 -14.38 -14.56 -19.89
CA SER A 121 -15.05 -15.87 -19.89
C SER A 121 -16.39 -15.89 -19.15
N GLY A 122 -16.92 -14.72 -18.79
CA GLY A 122 -18.23 -14.56 -18.13
C GLY A 122 -18.22 -14.68 -16.60
N LYS A 123 -17.06 -14.86 -15.97
CA LYS A 123 -16.92 -15.03 -14.51
C LYS A 123 -16.88 -13.72 -13.72
N GLN A 124 -17.68 -12.74 -14.11
CA GLN A 124 -17.70 -11.40 -13.50
C GLN A 124 -18.05 -11.43 -12.00
N GLU A 125 -19.10 -12.15 -11.61
CA GLU A 125 -19.56 -12.15 -10.21
C GLU A 125 -18.58 -12.90 -9.29
N PHE A 126 -17.96 -13.98 -9.77
CA PHE A 126 -16.82 -14.60 -9.07
C PHE A 126 -15.67 -13.60 -8.85
N CYS A 127 -15.33 -12.79 -9.87
CA CYS A 127 -14.25 -11.80 -9.75
C CYS A 127 -14.59 -10.69 -8.75
N LYS A 128 -15.85 -10.23 -8.70
CA LYS A 128 -16.34 -9.31 -7.66
C LYS A 128 -16.29 -9.95 -6.27
N ALA A 129 -16.66 -11.23 -6.13
CA ALA A 129 -16.58 -11.95 -4.87
C ALA A 129 -15.13 -12.07 -4.37
N VAL A 130 -14.17 -12.35 -5.27
CA VAL A 130 -12.73 -12.33 -4.93
C VAL A 130 -12.27 -10.91 -4.56
N GLN A 131 -12.72 -9.86 -5.25
CA GLN A 131 -12.41 -8.47 -4.86
C GLN A 131 -12.97 -8.13 -3.46
N LYS A 132 -14.23 -8.49 -3.16
CA LYS A 132 -14.91 -8.23 -1.88
C LYS A 132 -14.25 -8.98 -0.72
N ASN A 133 -13.92 -10.26 -0.92
CA ASN A 133 -13.54 -11.17 0.17
C ASN A 133 -12.03 -11.41 0.27
N SER A 134 -11.26 -11.22 -0.81
CA SER A 134 -9.87 -11.71 -0.91
C SER A 134 -9.02 -10.96 -1.95
N ASN A 135 -9.14 -9.62 -2.07
CA ASN A 135 -8.54 -8.86 -3.18
C ASN A 135 -7.01 -9.00 -3.35
N PHE A 136 -6.31 -9.49 -2.33
CA PHE A 136 -4.84 -9.61 -2.29
C PHE A 136 -4.32 -11.04 -2.52
N ILE A 137 -5.22 -11.98 -2.83
CA ILE A 137 -4.94 -13.42 -2.95
C ILE A 137 -4.02 -13.74 -4.15
N LYS A 138 -3.08 -14.67 -3.95
CA LYS A 138 -2.31 -15.25 -5.07
C LYS A 138 -3.19 -16.28 -5.78
N ILE A 139 -3.07 -16.46 -7.10
CA ILE A 139 -3.87 -17.46 -7.81
C ILE A 139 -3.71 -18.88 -7.23
N ARG A 140 -2.52 -19.23 -6.73
CA ARG A 140 -2.24 -20.52 -6.07
C ARG A 140 -2.98 -20.73 -4.74
N GLU A 141 -3.56 -19.68 -4.17
CA GLU A 141 -4.22 -19.65 -2.87
C GLU A 141 -5.76 -19.64 -3.00
N ILE A 142 -6.30 -19.53 -4.23
CA ILE A 142 -7.75 -19.52 -4.49
C ILE A 142 -8.33 -20.92 -4.30
N GLN A 143 -8.93 -21.15 -3.14
CA GLN A 143 -9.67 -22.37 -2.83
C GLN A 143 -11.16 -22.19 -3.20
N SER A 144 -11.53 -22.55 -4.43
CA SER A 144 -12.92 -22.56 -4.88
C SER A 144 -13.15 -23.60 -5.98
N THR A 145 -14.21 -24.40 -5.86
CA THR A 145 -14.63 -25.37 -6.88
C THR A 145 -14.93 -24.69 -8.22
N GLU A 146 -15.52 -23.50 -8.21
CA GLU A 146 -15.78 -22.72 -9.43
C GLU A 146 -14.47 -22.28 -10.10
N PHE A 147 -13.49 -21.85 -9.31
CA PHE A 147 -12.17 -21.48 -9.84
C PHE A 147 -11.45 -22.69 -10.44
N THR A 148 -11.44 -23.82 -9.74
CA THR A 148 -10.84 -25.07 -10.23
C THR A 148 -11.51 -25.57 -11.51
N GLN A 149 -12.85 -25.52 -11.58
CA GLN A 149 -13.59 -25.91 -12.79
C GLN A 149 -13.30 -24.96 -13.95
N TRP A 150 -13.26 -23.64 -13.71
CA TRP A 150 -12.85 -22.67 -14.71
C TRP A 150 -11.42 -22.90 -15.20
N GLN A 151 -10.46 -23.11 -14.29
CA GLN A 151 -9.06 -23.36 -14.60
C GLN A 151 -8.90 -24.60 -15.48
N THR A 152 -9.50 -25.73 -15.10
CA THR A 152 -9.49 -26.96 -15.91
C THR A 152 -10.09 -26.76 -17.30
N ASN A 153 -11.20 -26.03 -17.40
CA ASN A 153 -11.86 -25.74 -18.67
C ASN A 153 -11.12 -24.69 -19.54
N SER A 154 -10.28 -23.85 -18.93
CA SER A 154 -9.60 -22.75 -19.60
C SER A 154 -8.49 -23.18 -20.56
N GLY A 155 -7.93 -24.38 -20.36
CA GLY A 155 -6.72 -24.85 -21.04
C GLY A 155 -5.42 -24.14 -20.60
N LEU A 156 -5.47 -23.34 -19.53
CA LEU A 156 -4.30 -22.79 -18.84
C LEU A 156 -4.08 -23.56 -17.54
N SER A 157 -2.84 -23.95 -17.27
CA SER A 157 -2.46 -24.61 -16.03
C SER A 157 -2.42 -23.63 -14.85
N LEU A 158 -2.60 -24.12 -13.62
CA LEU A 158 -2.45 -23.31 -12.40
C LEU A 158 -1.06 -22.64 -12.31
N ASN A 159 -0.03 -23.29 -12.85
CA ASN A 159 1.32 -22.72 -12.95
C ASN A 159 1.40 -21.53 -13.91
N GLU A 160 0.70 -21.58 -15.04
CA GLU A 160 0.64 -20.46 -15.99
C GLU A 160 -0.14 -19.29 -15.42
N LEU A 161 -1.31 -19.54 -14.82
CA LEU A 161 -2.12 -18.48 -14.20
C LEU A 161 -1.38 -17.82 -13.02
N ALA A 162 -0.66 -18.61 -12.21
CA ALA A 162 0.19 -18.10 -11.14
C ALA A 162 1.35 -17.23 -11.66
N TRP A 163 1.92 -17.55 -12.83
CA TRP A 163 2.98 -16.76 -13.45
C TRP A 163 2.43 -15.50 -14.14
N ILE A 164 1.19 -15.55 -14.68
CA ILE A 164 0.50 -14.40 -15.27
C ILE A 164 0.24 -13.29 -14.25
N GLN A 165 -0.22 -13.63 -13.05
CA GLN A 165 -0.65 -12.65 -12.04
C GLN A 165 0.49 -11.70 -11.62
N PRO A 166 0.45 -10.40 -11.97
CA PRO A 166 1.48 -9.46 -11.55
C PRO A 166 1.30 -9.04 -10.08
N TYR A 167 2.41 -8.67 -9.46
CA TYR A 167 2.48 -8.00 -8.17
C TYR A 167 2.78 -6.53 -8.45
N TYR A 168 2.00 -5.62 -7.87
CA TYR A 168 2.02 -4.19 -8.20
C TYR A 168 2.70 -3.37 -7.11
N SER A 169 3.51 -2.39 -7.49
CA SER A 169 4.24 -1.53 -6.55
C SER A 169 3.29 -0.66 -5.72
N PRO A 170 3.65 -0.32 -4.47
CA PRO A 170 2.87 0.60 -3.64
C PRO A 170 2.71 1.97 -4.27
N GLN A 171 1.48 2.48 -4.31
CA GLN A 171 1.14 3.76 -4.91
C GLN A 171 0.77 4.77 -3.82
N THR A 172 1.60 5.81 -3.64
CA THR A 172 1.34 6.93 -2.71
C THR A 172 0.83 8.15 -3.47
N ARG A 173 -0.08 8.94 -2.87
CA ARG A 173 -0.35 10.31 -3.33
C ARG A 173 0.24 11.31 -2.34
N TYR A 174 0.73 12.43 -2.86
CA TYR A 174 1.28 13.53 -2.09
C TYR A 174 0.48 14.79 -2.40
N GLU A 175 0.32 15.68 -1.42
CA GLU A 175 -0.30 16.98 -1.62
C GLU A 175 0.71 18.10 -1.35
N GLU A 176 0.83 19.09 -2.22
CA GLU A 176 1.74 20.23 -2.03
C GLU A 176 1.20 21.20 -0.96
N ILE A 177 1.95 21.40 0.12
CA ILE A 177 1.47 22.12 1.30
C ILE A 177 2.34 23.32 1.70
N ASN A 178 1.73 24.51 1.60
CA ASN A 178 2.32 25.75 2.11
C ASN A 178 2.04 25.95 3.61
N THR A 179 0.83 25.62 4.06
CA THR A 179 0.39 25.75 5.46
C THR A 179 -0.52 24.56 5.80
N ILE A 180 -0.39 24.06 7.03
CA ILE A 180 -1.19 22.96 7.59
C ILE A 180 -2.31 23.56 8.44
N GLY A 181 -3.53 23.04 8.31
CA GLY A 181 -4.70 23.52 9.05
C GLY A 181 -5.35 24.77 8.48
N THR A 182 -5.39 24.88 7.15
CA THR A 182 -6.05 25.98 6.44
C THR A 182 -6.71 25.45 5.17
N ALA A 183 -7.98 25.83 4.94
CA ALA A 183 -8.70 25.51 3.71
C ALA A 183 -7.90 25.92 2.47
N ARG A 184 -7.93 25.08 1.43
CA ARG A 184 -7.18 25.27 0.18
C ARG A 184 -7.72 24.38 -0.92
N THR A 185 -7.64 24.83 -2.17
CA THR A 185 -7.73 23.91 -3.32
C THR A 185 -6.54 22.94 -3.24
N PRO A 186 -6.77 21.63 -3.10
CA PRO A 186 -5.68 20.67 -2.98
C PRO A 186 -4.87 20.59 -4.28
N ARG A 187 -3.55 20.41 -4.16
CA ARG A 187 -2.64 20.21 -5.29
C ARG A 187 -1.96 18.88 -5.13
N PHE A 188 -2.60 17.84 -5.66
CA PHE A 188 -2.08 16.49 -5.61
C PHE A 188 -1.01 16.24 -6.66
N LEU A 189 -0.11 15.36 -6.29
CA LEU A 189 0.92 14.72 -7.09
C LEU A 189 0.69 13.22 -6.94
N ASP A 190 0.46 12.52 -8.06
CA ASP A 190 0.32 11.06 -8.05
C ASP A 190 1.68 10.35 -7.93
N SER A 191 1.65 9.05 -7.70
CA SER A 191 2.85 8.21 -7.56
C SER A 191 3.77 8.27 -8.78
N LEU A 192 3.22 8.30 -10.01
CA LEU A 192 4.01 8.37 -11.23
C LEU A 192 4.80 9.68 -11.31
N GLN A 193 4.15 10.80 -10.99
CA GLN A 193 4.79 12.11 -10.90
C GLN A 193 5.81 12.20 -9.75
N THR A 194 5.68 11.40 -8.69
CA THR A 194 6.64 11.41 -7.56
C THR A 194 8.00 10.83 -7.90
N PHE A 195 8.09 9.85 -8.82
CA PHE A 195 9.38 9.32 -9.28
C PHE A 195 10.24 10.40 -9.97
N TYR A 196 9.63 11.46 -10.52
CA TYR A 196 10.32 12.63 -11.06
C TYR A 196 10.64 13.69 -10.00
N LEU A 197 9.92 13.74 -8.86
CA LEU A 197 10.31 14.53 -7.71
C LEU A 197 11.44 13.88 -6.89
N ASN A 198 11.54 12.57 -6.91
CA ASN A 198 12.65 11.83 -6.33
C ASN A 198 12.74 10.48 -7.04
N ARG A 199 13.93 10.08 -7.50
CA ARG A 199 14.31 8.66 -7.43
C ARG A 199 14.62 8.42 -5.95
N PRO A 200 13.70 7.91 -5.12
CA PRO A 200 14.00 7.72 -3.71
C PRO A 200 15.00 6.57 -3.65
N SER A 201 15.97 6.61 -2.73
CA SER A 201 16.44 5.33 -2.22
C SER A 201 15.23 4.69 -1.52
N ASP A 202 14.81 3.52 -1.99
CA ASP A 202 13.66 2.72 -1.53
C ASP A 202 13.40 2.83 -0.01
N TYR A 203 14.51 2.85 0.74
CA TYR A 203 14.63 3.17 2.15
C TYR A 203 13.72 4.30 2.68
N TYR A 204 13.47 5.38 1.94
CA TYR A 204 12.61 6.48 2.39
C TYR A 204 11.10 6.22 2.25
N LEU A 205 10.70 5.30 1.36
CA LEU A 205 9.33 4.78 1.31
C LEU A 205 9.14 3.58 2.27
N TYR A 206 10.21 2.87 2.61
CA TYR A 206 10.17 1.64 3.43
C TYR A 206 10.66 1.79 4.88
N ASN A 207 11.08 2.97 5.34
CA ASN A 207 11.17 3.23 6.78
C ASN A 207 9.75 3.27 7.33
N HIS A 208 9.26 2.09 7.73
CA HIS A 208 7.86 1.73 7.95
C HIS A 208 7.14 1.30 6.63
N GLN A 209 6.91 -0.02 6.48
CA GLN A 209 6.02 -0.74 5.54
C GLN A 209 4.71 -1.31 6.17
N PHE A 210 3.52 -0.76 5.89
CA PHE A 210 2.14 -1.14 6.31
C PHE A 210 1.86 -1.48 7.80
N SER A 211 2.84 -1.69 8.69
CA SER A 211 2.62 -2.03 10.12
C SER A 211 3.50 -1.45 11.27
N ARG A 212 4.51 -0.59 11.20
CA ARG A 212 5.25 -0.12 10.06
C ARG A 212 4.38 0.75 9.11
N MET A 213 3.25 1.27 9.59
CA MET A 213 2.34 2.31 9.05
C MET A 213 0.98 2.08 9.76
N PHE A 214 0.57 0.82 9.97
CA PHE A 214 -0.68 0.40 10.64
C PHE A 214 -0.56 -0.81 11.62
N MET A 215 0.52 -0.87 12.43
CA MET A 215 0.69 -1.71 13.65
C MET A 215 0.94 -3.26 13.57
N GLY A 216 2.19 -3.71 13.82
CA GLY A 216 2.63 -5.10 14.12
C GLY A 216 3.33 -5.89 12.99
N GLU A 217 4.53 -6.44 13.10
CA GLU A 217 5.63 -6.15 14.02
C GLU A 217 6.94 -5.94 13.26
N ARG A 218 7.76 -5.02 13.78
CA ARG A 218 9.19 -5.22 13.99
C ARG A 218 9.57 -4.22 15.07
N LEU A 219 9.84 -4.70 16.29
CA LEU A 219 10.10 -3.86 17.47
C LEU A 219 10.96 -2.66 17.07
N LEU A 220 10.44 -1.44 17.30
CA LEU A 220 11.16 -0.21 17.03
C LEU A 220 12.48 -0.30 17.79
N ASN A 221 13.61 -0.37 17.10
CA ASN A 221 14.90 -0.46 17.78
C ASN A 221 15.19 0.90 18.41
N ILE A 222 14.75 1.05 19.66
CA ILE A 222 14.76 2.30 20.42
C ILE A 222 16.17 2.88 20.42
N GLN A 223 17.18 2.09 20.76
CA GLN A 223 18.59 2.52 20.78
C GLN A 223 19.04 3.12 19.42
N LYS A 224 18.73 2.46 18.30
CA LYS A 224 19.04 2.97 16.95
C LYS A 224 18.25 4.24 16.62
N ALA A 225 17.00 4.34 17.06
CA ALA A 225 16.16 5.52 16.85
C ALA A 225 16.66 6.73 17.66
N LEU A 226 16.97 6.55 18.95
CA LEU A 226 17.57 7.58 19.81
C LEU A 226 18.93 8.03 19.27
N ARG A 227 19.79 7.09 18.85
CA ARG A 227 21.09 7.43 18.23
C ARG A 227 20.92 8.21 16.92
N LYS A 228 19.89 7.90 16.12
CA LYS A 228 19.57 8.64 14.89
C LYS A 228 19.05 10.06 15.20
N SER A 229 18.27 10.25 16.26
CA SER A 229 17.80 11.57 16.68
C SER A 229 18.80 12.35 17.53
N ARG A 230 19.94 11.75 17.91
CA ARG A 230 20.95 12.29 18.85
C ARG A 230 20.38 12.56 20.26
N TYR A 231 19.45 11.71 20.70
CA TYR A 231 18.85 11.81 22.04
C TYR A 231 19.66 10.99 23.06
N TRP A 232 20.11 11.64 24.13
CA TRP A 232 20.97 11.06 25.17
C TRP A 232 20.32 10.98 26.56
N GLY A 233 19.04 11.32 26.68
CA GLY A 233 18.31 11.19 27.95
C GLY A 233 18.08 9.72 28.34
N LYS A 234 17.82 9.48 29.62
CA LYS A 234 17.56 8.15 30.21
C LYS A 234 16.08 7.97 30.58
N PRO A 235 15.17 7.73 29.61
CA PRO A 235 13.76 7.51 29.87
C PRO A 235 13.51 6.12 30.48
N ASP A 236 12.54 6.05 31.39
CA ASP A 236 12.12 4.79 32.03
C ASP A 236 11.22 3.99 31.07
N TRP A 237 11.84 3.12 30.27
CA TRP A 237 11.11 2.21 29.38
C TRP A 237 10.22 1.22 30.13
N LYS A 238 10.59 0.80 31.36
CA LYS A 238 9.79 -0.15 32.15
C LYS A 238 8.49 0.48 32.62
N ALA A 239 8.48 1.77 32.96
CA ALA A 239 7.26 2.50 33.26
C ALA A 239 6.32 2.65 32.04
N LEU A 240 6.86 2.65 30.82
CA LEU A 240 6.07 2.69 29.59
C LEU A 240 5.58 1.29 29.18
N GLU A 241 6.41 0.25 29.33
CA GLU A 241 6.04 -1.16 29.12
C GLU A 241 4.85 -1.57 30.00
N LYS A 242 4.81 -1.09 31.25
CA LYS A 242 3.66 -1.25 32.17
C LYS A 242 2.33 -0.68 31.66
N GLN A 243 2.31 0.15 30.61
CA GLN A 243 1.07 0.60 29.96
C GLN A 243 0.45 -0.48 29.04
N GLN A 244 1.16 -1.59 28.78
CA GLN A 244 0.74 -2.65 27.84
C GLN A 244 0.47 -2.12 26.41
N MET A 245 1.22 -1.09 25.99
CA MET A 245 1.10 -0.47 24.66
C MET A 245 2.38 -0.68 23.82
N SER A 246 2.21 -1.20 22.60
CA SER A 246 3.29 -1.37 21.62
C SER A 246 3.72 -0.03 21.03
N ILE A 247 5.00 0.31 21.13
CA ILE A 247 5.55 1.56 20.58
C ILE A 247 5.57 1.51 19.05
N LEU A 248 4.94 2.49 18.40
CA LEU A 248 4.87 2.62 16.94
C LEU A 248 5.99 3.51 16.39
N HIS A 249 6.19 4.68 17.00
CA HIS A 249 7.09 5.72 16.50
C HIS A 249 7.64 6.55 17.67
N LEU A 250 8.83 7.13 17.52
CA LEU A 250 9.38 8.11 18.47
C LEU A 250 10.07 9.27 17.74
N THR A 251 10.16 10.42 18.39
CA THR A 251 10.95 11.54 17.89
C THR A 251 11.47 12.41 19.02
N GLN A 252 12.58 13.11 18.78
CA GLN A 252 13.01 14.22 19.63
C GLN A 252 12.47 15.54 19.08
N TYR A 253 11.93 16.37 19.96
CA TYR A 253 11.51 17.73 19.64
C TYR A 253 11.97 18.68 20.76
N GLY A 254 12.85 19.62 20.39
CA GLY A 254 13.64 20.36 21.38
C GLY A 254 14.47 19.40 22.25
N ALA A 255 14.37 19.56 23.57
CA ALA A 255 15.03 18.70 24.56
C ALA A 255 14.14 17.52 25.05
N GLN A 256 13.00 17.27 24.42
CA GLN A 256 12.03 16.27 24.89
C GLN A 256 11.84 15.13 23.88
N LEU A 257 11.65 13.92 24.41
CA LEU A 257 11.35 12.71 23.66
C LEU A 257 9.84 12.47 23.67
N TYR A 258 9.28 12.27 22.47
CA TYR A 258 7.88 11.94 22.24
C TYR A 258 7.78 10.54 21.65
N VAL A 259 6.76 9.79 22.04
CA VAL A 259 6.50 8.41 21.62
C VAL A 259 5.02 8.26 21.25
N ILE A 260 4.71 7.56 20.16
CA ILE A 260 3.37 7.05 19.84
C ILE A 260 3.34 5.58 20.24
N ALA A 261 2.30 5.17 20.96
CA ALA A 261 2.05 3.76 21.26
C ALA A 261 0.59 3.37 21.04
N ARG A 262 0.38 2.07 20.76
CA ARG A 262 -0.90 1.41 20.50
C ARG A 262 -1.19 0.40 21.59
N GLY A 263 -2.36 0.45 22.22
CA GLY A 263 -2.83 -0.64 23.07
C GLY A 263 -3.14 -1.89 22.25
N GLN A 264 -3.26 -3.04 22.92
CA GLN A 264 -3.87 -4.21 22.30
C GLN A 264 -5.35 -3.93 21.96
N TYR A 265 -5.96 -4.80 21.16
CA TYR A 265 -7.39 -4.68 20.88
C TYR A 265 -8.18 -5.11 22.13
N ALA A 266 -9.03 -4.22 22.65
CA ALA A 266 -9.93 -4.53 23.76
C ALA A 266 -11.31 -4.83 23.18
N GLU A 267 -11.76 -6.07 23.31
CA GLU A 267 -13.02 -6.55 22.73
C GLU A 267 -14.22 -5.76 23.29
N ASP A 268 -14.24 -5.55 24.61
CA ASP A 268 -15.24 -4.77 25.36
C ASP A 268 -15.45 -3.32 24.87
N LEU A 269 -14.46 -2.75 24.16
CA LEU A 269 -14.49 -1.37 23.67
C LEU A 269 -14.62 -1.28 22.13
N GLY A 270 -14.55 -2.41 21.42
CA GLY A 270 -14.59 -2.48 19.95
C GLY A 270 -13.50 -1.66 19.22
N LYS A 271 -12.49 -1.15 19.93
CA LYS A 271 -11.55 -0.14 19.43
C LYS A 271 -10.14 -0.33 19.99
N THR A 272 -9.16 -0.17 19.11
CA THR A 272 -7.74 -0.02 19.49
C THR A 272 -7.51 1.35 20.11
N GLN A 273 -6.97 1.42 21.33
CA GLN A 273 -6.53 2.68 21.92
C GLN A 273 -5.17 3.15 21.37
N PHE A 274 -5.03 4.46 21.20
CA PHE A 274 -3.78 5.13 20.83
C PHE A 274 -3.44 6.22 21.85
N ALA A 275 -2.15 6.41 22.11
CA ALA A 275 -1.68 7.50 22.97
C ALA A 275 -0.33 8.04 22.51
N ILE A 276 -0.15 9.34 22.74
CA ILE A 276 1.13 10.03 22.67
C ILE A 276 1.68 10.12 24.09
N PHE A 277 2.90 9.64 24.29
CA PHE A 277 3.66 9.79 25.52
C PHE A 277 4.79 10.80 25.32
N LYS A 278 5.11 11.54 26.38
CA LYS A 278 6.16 12.56 26.40
C LYS A 278 7.03 12.36 27.64
N TRP A 279 8.34 12.22 27.45
CA TRP A 279 9.28 12.18 28.55
C TRP A 279 9.53 13.61 29.07
N ASN A 280 9.21 13.86 30.33
CA ASN A 280 9.38 15.17 30.95
C ASN A 280 10.70 15.32 31.71
N LYS A 281 11.00 16.53 32.19
CA LYS A 281 12.25 16.82 32.92
C LYS A 281 12.28 16.18 34.32
N GLN A 282 11.11 15.82 34.85
CA GLN A 282 10.89 15.23 36.17
C GLN A 282 11.01 13.69 36.19
N GLY A 283 11.48 13.09 35.09
CA GLY A 283 11.69 11.65 35.01
C GLY A 283 10.42 10.82 34.87
N LYS A 284 9.35 11.39 34.28
CA LYS A 284 8.05 10.72 34.12
C LYS A 284 7.54 10.81 32.68
N TRP A 285 6.69 9.84 32.31
CA TRP A 285 5.92 9.87 31.07
C TRP A 285 4.59 10.61 31.29
N GLU A 286 4.40 11.70 30.55
CA GLU A 286 3.10 12.37 30.42
C GLU A 286 2.33 11.71 29.27
N ARG A 287 1.12 11.20 29.54
CA ARG A 287 0.25 10.50 28.55
C ARG A 287 -0.83 11.43 28.02
N PHE A 288 -1.06 11.39 26.70
CA PHE A 288 -2.17 12.04 26.00
C PHE A 288 -2.87 10.98 25.13
N ASN A 289 -4.12 10.64 25.44
CA ASN A 289 -4.93 9.74 24.62
C ASN A 289 -5.39 10.48 23.35
N THR A 290 -5.44 9.78 22.22
CA THR A 290 -5.95 10.35 20.96
C THR A 290 -7.36 9.84 20.64
N GLU A 291 -8.18 10.72 20.05
CA GLU A 291 -9.57 10.43 19.62
C GLU A 291 -9.60 9.36 18.51
N PHE A 292 -8.63 9.46 17.60
CA PHE A 292 -8.46 8.59 16.44
C PHE A 292 -7.00 8.08 16.35
N PRO A 293 -6.74 7.07 15.51
CA PRO A 293 -5.40 6.56 15.29
C PRO A 293 -4.37 7.62 14.89
N VAL A 294 -3.17 7.52 15.48
CA VAL A 294 -1.96 8.24 15.08
C VAL A 294 -0.81 7.25 14.88
N TYR A 295 0.02 7.48 13.87
CA TYR A 295 1.04 6.52 13.42
C TYR A 295 2.44 7.12 13.34
N VAL A 296 2.56 8.44 13.12
CA VAL A 296 3.83 9.11 12.82
C VAL A 296 3.97 10.45 13.53
N PHE A 297 5.20 10.87 13.81
CA PHE A 297 5.52 12.28 14.08
C PHE A 297 6.30 12.90 12.92
N PHE A 298 5.99 14.14 12.57
CA PHE A 298 6.80 14.92 11.61
C PHE A 298 6.86 16.39 12.01
N THR A 299 7.80 17.13 11.42
CA THR A 299 7.92 18.59 11.62
C THR A 299 7.60 19.37 10.36
N HIS A 300 7.01 20.56 10.53
CA HIS A 300 6.84 21.53 9.46
C HIS A 300 6.94 22.95 10.02
N LYS A 301 7.69 23.83 9.36
CA LYS A 301 7.92 25.23 9.76
C LYS A 301 8.17 25.40 11.28
N GLY A 302 9.09 24.59 11.81
CA GLY A 302 9.49 24.60 13.22
C GLY A 302 8.55 23.89 14.20
N LYS A 303 7.30 23.57 13.82
CA LYS A 303 6.31 22.91 14.69
C LYS A 303 6.33 21.39 14.57
N LEU A 304 5.93 20.70 15.65
CA LEU A 304 5.72 19.24 15.70
C LEU A 304 4.25 18.88 15.44
N TYR A 305 4.05 17.81 14.66
CA TYR A 305 2.75 17.24 14.32
C TYR A 305 2.74 15.73 14.56
N ALA A 306 1.57 15.17 14.87
CA ALA A 306 1.32 13.73 14.89
C ALA A 306 0.21 13.38 13.88
N GLY A 307 0.53 12.54 12.90
CA GLY A 307 -0.37 12.20 11.79
C GLY A 307 -0.98 10.80 11.92
N GLY A 308 -2.23 10.68 11.47
CA GLY A 308 -2.93 9.42 11.26
C GLY A 308 -4.24 9.62 10.52
N GLY A 309 -5.27 8.84 10.86
CA GLY A 309 -6.55 8.85 10.17
C GLY A 309 -7.53 7.80 10.69
N TYR A 310 -8.74 7.82 10.14
CA TYR A 310 -9.84 6.92 10.49
C TYR A 310 -10.74 6.69 9.28
N GLU A 311 -11.79 5.88 9.44
CA GLU A 311 -12.72 5.53 8.36
C GLU A 311 -14.17 5.76 8.81
N THR A 312 -14.96 6.47 8.01
CA THR A 312 -16.43 6.44 8.12
C THR A 312 -16.95 5.23 7.36
N HIS A 313 -18.10 4.70 7.77
CA HIS A 313 -18.73 3.56 7.13
C HIS A 313 -20.19 3.86 6.77
N ILE A 314 -20.66 3.28 5.68
CA ILE A 314 -22.07 3.25 5.26
C ILE A 314 -22.64 1.85 5.48
N LYS A 315 -23.91 1.80 5.86
CA LYS A 315 -24.70 0.55 5.87
C LYS A 315 -25.36 0.38 4.51
N THR A 316 -25.10 -0.76 3.87
CA THR A 316 -25.68 -1.17 2.60
C THR A 316 -26.29 -2.56 2.74
N THR A 317 -27.11 -2.99 1.79
CA THR A 317 -27.60 -4.37 1.70
C THR A 317 -26.89 -5.08 0.57
N GLU A 318 -26.27 -6.23 0.84
CA GLU A 318 -25.70 -7.11 -0.17
C GLU A 318 -26.18 -8.54 0.11
N ASP A 319 -26.61 -9.25 -0.93
CA ASP A 319 -27.05 -10.64 -0.84
C ASP A 319 -28.19 -10.86 0.19
N GLY A 320 -29.02 -9.83 0.40
CA GLY A 320 -30.11 -9.78 1.38
C GLY A 320 -29.70 -9.42 2.82
N MET A 321 -28.39 -9.33 3.11
CA MET A 321 -27.89 -9.01 4.45
C MET A 321 -27.36 -7.58 4.56
N ALA A 322 -27.49 -6.98 5.74
CA ALA A 322 -26.90 -5.69 6.05
C ALA A 322 -25.38 -5.80 6.21
N VAL A 323 -24.64 -5.03 5.43
CA VAL A 323 -23.16 -4.97 5.42
C VAL A 323 -22.73 -3.53 5.68
N GLU A 324 -21.78 -3.36 6.59
CA GLU A 324 -21.14 -2.06 6.85
C GLU A 324 -19.84 -1.97 6.05
N LYS A 325 -19.68 -0.92 5.24
CA LYS A 325 -18.53 -0.73 4.34
C LYS A 325 -17.88 0.65 4.53
N PRO A 326 -16.54 0.76 4.55
CA PRO A 326 -15.83 2.03 4.54
C PRO A 326 -16.28 2.93 3.38
N GLU A 327 -16.75 4.14 3.68
CA GLU A 327 -17.13 5.14 2.67
C GLU A 327 -15.96 6.08 2.39
N TYR A 328 -15.41 6.71 3.43
CA TYR A 328 -14.27 7.62 3.33
C TYR A 328 -13.16 7.29 4.32
N THR A 329 -11.93 7.22 3.83
CA THR A 329 -10.74 7.39 4.66
C THR A 329 -10.51 8.87 4.94
N HIS A 330 -10.48 9.22 6.22
CA HIS A 330 -10.29 10.57 6.75
C HIS A 330 -8.87 10.79 7.28
N SER A 331 -8.42 12.05 7.21
CA SER A 331 -7.25 12.54 7.92
C SER A 331 -7.52 12.71 9.41
N TYR A 332 -6.53 12.36 10.23
CA TYR A 332 -6.42 12.84 11.60
C TYR A 332 -5.04 13.45 11.80
N LEU A 333 -5.00 14.68 12.30
CA LEU A 333 -3.76 15.43 12.45
C LEU A 333 -3.78 16.25 13.72
N LEU A 334 -2.78 16.02 14.57
CA LEU A 334 -2.54 16.78 15.79
C LEU A 334 -1.33 17.71 15.61
N ARG A 335 -1.34 18.86 16.28
CA ARG A 335 -0.21 19.80 16.40
C ARG A 335 0.11 20.02 17.87
N LEU A 336 1.39 19.99 18.22
CA LEU A 336 1.85 20.36 19.55
C LEU A 336 2.02 21.89 19.64
N ASP A 337 1.17 22.55 20.43
CA ASP A 337 1.35 23.97 20.78
C ASP A 337 1.69 24.09 22.27
N ARG A 338 2.90 24.62 22.55
CA ARG A 338 3.51 24.77 23.89
C ARG A 338 3.65 23.45 24.67
N LYS A 339 2.56 22.95 25.25
CA LYS A 339 2.48 21.70 26.02
C LYS A 339 1.36 20.76 25.55
N ASN A 340 0.40 21.26 24.77
CA ASN A 340 -0.87 20.58 24.48
C ASN A 340 -0.92 20.12 23.03
N TRP A 341 -1.54 18.97 22.80
CA TRP A 341 -1.87 18.49 21.45
C TRP A 341 -3.25 18.98 21.04
N ASN A 342 -3.31 19.77 19.98
CA ASN A 342 -4.55 20.30 19.42
C ASN A 342 -4.87 19.56 18.11
N LYS A 343 -6.15 19.21 17.90
CA LYS A 343 -6.67 18.71 16.63
C LYS A 343 -6.54 19.79 15.55
N ILE A 344 -6.35 19.35 14.31
CA ILE A 344 -6.42 20.21 13.13
C ILE A 344 -7.61 19.75 12.28
N ASP A 345 -8.67 20.55 12.31
CA ASP A 345 -9.92 20.29 11.60
C ASP A 345 -9.80 20.72 10.12
N GLN A 346 -8.87 20.08 9.42
CA GLN A 346 -8.66 20.18 7.99
C GLN A 346 -8.39 18.78 7.44
N GLU A 347 -9.25 18.35 6.51
CA GLU A 347 -9.12 17.10 5.79
C GLU A 347 -8.03 17.18 4.70
N TYR A 348 -7.32 16.07 4.47
CA TYR A 348 -6.30 15.89 3.42
C TYR A 348 -6.58 14.67 2.51
N GLY A 349 -7.81 14.15 2.59
CA GLY A 349 -8.35 13.08 1.76
C GLY A 349 -7.69 11.74 2.04
N GLY A 350 -7.53 11.37 3.30
CA GLY A 350 -6.93 10.07 3.69
C GLY A 350 -6.00 10.15 4.90
N ILE A 351 -5.47 9.00 5.32
CA ILE A 351 -4.56 8.89 6.48
C ILE A 351 -3.26 9.65 6.22
N VAL A 352 -2.90 10.57 7.11
CA VAL A 352 -1.66 11.35 7.07
C VAL A 352 -0.51 10.54 7.68
N PHE A 353 0.49 10.19 6.87
CA PHE A 353 1.60 9.34 7.31
C PHE A 353 2.99 9.95 7.15
N GLY A 354 3.12 11.21 6.72
CA GLY A 354 4.39 11.93 6.84
C GLY A 354 4.49 13.23 6.05
N MET A 355 5.69 13.82 6.15
CA MET A 355 6.11 15.01 5.43
C MET A 355 7.28 14.67 4.51
N TYR A 356 7.11 14.90 3.21
CA TYR A 356 8.18 14.88 2.23
C TYR A 356 8.61 16.32 1.86
N ARG A 357 9.86 16.51 1.45
CA ARG A 357 10.39 17.83 1.04
C ARG A 357 11.31 17.66 -0.17
N ARG A 358 11.15 18.52 -1.19
CA ARG A 358 12.06 18.64 -2.33
C ARG A 358 12.44 20.11 -2.51
N GLY A 359 13.71 20.44 -2.23
CA GLY A 359 14.15 21.83 -2.19
C GLY A 359 13.24 22.68 -1.29
N ASN A 360 12.70 23.75 -1.88
CA ASN A 360 11.84 24.73 -1.22
C ASN A 360 10.44 24.19 -0.88
N LYS A 361 10.00 23.10 -1.53
CA LYS A 361 8.61 22.59 -1.45
C LYS A 361 8.44 21.52 -0.39
N SER A 362 7.29 21.53 0.26
CA SER A 362 6.85 20.55 1.26
C SER A 362 5.58 19.85 0.80
N TYR A 363 5.50 18.54 1.07
CA TYR A 363 4.42 17.68 0.61
C TYR A 363 3.90 16.81 1.76
N LEU A 364 2.58 16.78 1.94
CA LEU A 364 1.94 15.86 2.89
C LEU A 364 1.67 14.53 2.18
N ALA A 365 2.11 13.42 2.77
CA ALA A 365 1.89 12.09 2.21
C ALA A 365 0.59 11.50 2.80
N THR A 366 -0.36 11.11 1.94
CA THR A 366 -1.66 10.57 2.36
C THR A 366 -2.09 9.30 1.60
N VAL A 367 -2.48 8.26 2.33
CA VAL A 367 -3.02 6.99 1.78
C VAL A 367 -4.52 6.83 2.05
N VAL A 368 -5.16 5.92 1.32
CA VAL A 368 -6.57 5.56 1.44
C VAL A 368 -6.64 4.07 1.72
N ASN A 369 -7.45 3.65 2.69
CA ASN A 369 -7.80 2.23 2.78
C ASN A 369 -8.86 1.93 1.72
N THR A 370 -8.40 1.50 0.55
CA THR A 370 -9.27 1.18 -0.60
C THR A 370 -9.83 -0.23 -0.54
N SER A 371 -9.45 -1.06 0.45
CA SER A 371 -9.67 -2.52 0.48
C SER A 371 -11.13 -2.96 0.34
N LEU A 372 -12.07 -2.15 0.83
CA LEU A 372 -13.51 -2.41 0.76
C LEU A 372 -14.30 -1.34 -0.03
N GLY A 373 -13.61 -0.55 -0.88
CA GLY A 373 -14.22 0.52 -1.69
C GLY A 373 -14.10 1.94 -1.11
N GLY A 374 -13.41 2.10 0.03
CA GLY A 374 -13.21 3.39 0.70
C GLY A 374 -12.55 4.45 -0.18
N LYS A 375 -13.10 5.66 -0.16
CA LYS A 375 -12.69 6.82 -0.97
C LYS A 375 -11.86 7.82 -0.17
N ARG A 376 -11.30 8.83 -0.85
CA ARG A 376 -10.74 10.00 -0.18
C ARG A 376 -11.86 10.86 0.37
N ALA A 377 -11.80 11.17 1.67
CA ALA A 377 -12.69 12.15 2.28
C ALA A 377 -12.62 13.52 1.54
N PRO A 378 -13.75 14.24 1.37
CA PRO A 378 -13.75 15.54 0.70
C PRO A 378 -12.89 16.58 1.44
N ILE A 379 -11.94 17.21 0.72
CA ILE A 379 -11.09 18.25 1.28
C ILE A 379 -11.82 19.59 1.32
N LEU A 380 -11.74 20.29 2.46
CA LEU A 380 -12.22 21.67 2.61
C LEU A 380 -11.45 22.61 1.68
N SER A 381 -12.04 22.88 0.52
CA SER A 381 -11.48 23.79 -0.47
C SER A 381 -11.59 25.25 -0.01
N LYS A 382 -10.73 26.13 -0.54
CA LYS A 382 -11.12 27.54 -0.63
C LYS A 382 -12.19 27.62 -1.70
N ALA A 383 -13.42 27.86 -1.28
CA ALA A 383 -14.40 28.48 -2.17
C ALA A 383 -13.75 29.74 -2.79
N LYS A 384 -14.02 29.99 -4.07
CA LYS A 384 -13.67 31.30 -4.64
C LYS A 384 -14.42 32.36 -3.83
N PRO A 385 -13.83 33.52 -3.51
CA PRO A 385 -14.68 34.68 -3.26
C PRO A 385 -15.56 34.86 -4.51
N ASN A 386 -16.86 35.07 -4.31
CA ASN A 386 -17.72 35.47 -5.42
C ASN A 386 -17.15 36.76 -6.01
N LYS A 387 -17.14 36.84 -7.34
CA LYS A 387 -16.82 38.07 -8.08
C LYS A 387 -18.01 39.01 -8.05
#